data_AF-A0A820KJH8-F1
#
_entry.id   AF-A0A820KJH8-F1
#
_cell.length_a   1.000
_cell.length_b   1.000
_cell.length_c   1.000
_cell.angle_alpha   90.00
_cell.angle_beta   90.00
_cell.angle_gamma   90.00
#
_symmetry.space_group_name_H-M   'P 1'
#
loop_
_entity.id
_entity.type
_entity.pdbx_description
1 polymer ?
#
loop_
_entity_poly.entity_id
_entity_poly.type
_entity_poly.pdbx_seq_one_letter_code
_entity_poly.pdbx_strand_id
1 'polypeptide(L)' 'MFSKFASALSTLSGHNAYKFIRLNLPGALPSITILRNYNQSIGLILRECEFRFDSLKTYLNSIDSSYAFV' A
#
# COMPACT_ATOMS: atom_id res chain seq x y z
N MET A 1 12.16 8.34 -13.01
CA MET A 1 11.76 7.00 -13.48
C MET A 1 11.36 6.08 -12.31
N PHE A 2 12.14 6.02 -11.21
CA PHE A 2 11.84 5.17 -10.05
C PHE A 2 10.59 5.55 -9.23
N SER A 3 10.12 6.80 -9.27
CA SER A 3 9.00 7.25 -8.42
C SER A 3 7.68 6.52 -8.71
N LYS A 4 7.40 6.18 -9.97
CA LYS A 4 6.20 5.40 -10.37
C LYS A 4 6.24 3.97 -9.81
N PHE A 5 7.38 3.31 -9.99
CA PHE A 5 7.59 1.95 -9.47
C PHE A 5 7.55 1.92 -7.94
N ALA A 6 8.27 2.84 -7.28
CA ALA A 6 8.27 2.96 -5.83
C ALA A 6 6.88 3.26 -5.28
N SER A 7 6.08 4.07 -5.99
CA SER A 7 4.70 4.40 -5.63
C SER A 7 3.83 3.16 -5.68
N ALA A 8 3.83 2.44 -6.80
CA ALA A 8 3.09 1.19 -6.93
C ALA A 8 3.52 0.15 -5.90
N LEU A 9 4.83 -0.02 -5.69
CA LEU A 9 5.38 -0.93 -4.70
C LEU A 9 4.92 -0.57 -3.29
N SER A 10 5.00 0.70 -2.89
CA SER A 10 4.55 1.16 -1.58
C SER A 10 3.05 1.00 -1.40
N THR A 11 2.26 1.25 -2.44
CA THR A 11 0.81 1.14 -2.40
C THR A 11 0.36 -0.31 -2.27
N LEU A 12 1.01 -1.25 -2.97
CA LEU A 12 0.64 -2.66 -2.95
C LEU A 12 1.17 -3.41 -1.72
N SER A 13 2.42 -3.12 -1.31
CA SER A 13 3.06 -3.83 -0.19
C SER A 13 2.73 -3.21 1.18
N GLY A 14 2.28 -1.96 1.20
CA GLY A 14 2.04 -1.19 2.41
C GLY A 14 3.32 -0.61 3.01
N HIS A 15 3.14 0.27 4.00
CA HIS A 15 4.22 1.08 4.57
C HIS A 15 5.39 0.26 5.12
N ASN A 16 5.09 -0.78 5.91
CA ASN A 16 6.11 -1.56 6.61
C ASN A 16 6.97 -2.40 5.64
N ALA A 17 6.33 -3.05 4.67
CA ALA A 17 7.05 -3.84 3.67
C ALA A 17 7.91 -2.96 2.77
N TYR A 18 7.39 -1.81 2.32
CA TYR A 18 8.19 -0.85 1.55
C TYR A 18 9.43 -0.37 2.32
N LYS A 19 9.25 -0.04 3.61
CA LYS A 19 10.36 0.39 4.48
C LYS A 19 11.41 -0.71 4.63
N PHE A 20 10.98 -1.96 4.83
CA PHE A 20 11.88 -3.11 4.90
C PHE A 20 12.68 -3.28 3.60
N ILE A 21 12.02 -3.31 2.44
CA ILE A 21 12.68 -3.47 1.14
C ILE A 21 13.69 -2.35 0.91
N ARG A 22 13.32 -1.10 1.19
CA ARG A 22 14.20 0.06 1.04
C ARG A 22 15.45 -0.04 1.92
N LEU A 23 15.33 -0.54 3.14
CA LEU A 23 16.48 -0.71 4.05
C LEU A 23 17.43 -1.81 3.60
N ASN A 24 16.91 -2.85 2.94
CA ASN A 24 17.71 -3.96 2.41
C ASN A 24 18.27 -3.71 1.01
N LEU A 25 17.76 -2.69 0.29
CA LEU A 25 18.24 -2.28 -1.03
C LEU A 25 18.63 -0.78 -1.01
N PRO A 26 19.76 -0.43 -0.38
CA PRO A 26 20.17 0.96 -0.23
C PRO A 26 20.40 1.63 -1.61
N GLY A 27 19.89 2.86 -1.76
CA GLY A 27 19.99 3.63 -3.00
C GLY A 27 19.00 3.24 -4.10
N ALA A 28 18.33 2.09 -4.01
CA ALA A 28 17.40 1.63 -5.04
C ALA A 28 16.02 2.31 -4.98
N LEU A 29 15.60 2.75 -3.78
CA LEU A 29 14.25 3.28 -3.55
C LEU A 29 14.26 4.66 -2.87
N PRO A 30 13.37 5.58 -3.30
CA PRO A 30 13.27 6.91 -2.70
C PRO A 30 12.82 6.85 -1.24
N SER A 31 13.13 7.90 -0.48
CA SER A 31 12.66 8.02 0.90
C SER A 31 11.13 8.09 0.95
N ILE A 32 10.56 7.67 2.08
CA ILE A 32 9.11 7.69 2.32
C ILE A 32 8.56 9.11 2.15
N THR A 33 9.30 10.14 2.60
CA THR A 33 8.89 11.54 2.46
C THR A 33 8.79 11.98 1.00
N ILE A 34 9.81 11.66 0.19
CA ILE A 34 9.79 11.97 -1.25
C ILE A 34 8.63 11.23 -1.92
N LEU A 35 8.42 9.97 -1.56
CA LEU A 35 7.36 9.15 -2.13
C LEU A 35 5.97 9.66 -1.77
N ARG A 36 5.77 10.09 -0.53
CA ARG A 36 4.50 10.67 -0.07
C ARG A 36 4.17 11.95 -0.82
N ASN A 37 5.15 12.85 -0.97
CA ASN A 37 4.97 14.09 -1.73
C ASN A 37 4.65 13.79 -3.20
N TYR A 38 5.32 12.80 -3.79
CA TYR A 38 5.03 12.33 -5.14
C TYR A 38 3.60 11.79 -5.26
N ASN A 39 3.18 10.88 -4.37
CA ASN A 39 1.84 10.29 -4.40
C ASN A 39 0.73 11.34 -4.24
N GLN A 40 0.97 12.36 -3.39
CA GLN A 40 0.06 13.49 -3.22
C GLN A 40 -0.06 14.33 -4.50
N SER A 41 1.06 14.59 -5.19
CA SER A 41 1.04 15.43 -6.41
C SER A 41 0.35 14.75 -7.60
N ILE A 42 0.34 13.42 -7.66
CA ILE A 42 -0.33 12.66 -8.72
C ILE A 42 -1.74 12.17 -8.33
N GLY A 43 -2.25 12.55 -7.16
CA GLY A 43 -3.57 12.12 -6.68
C GLY A 43 -3.69 10.61 -6.43
N LEU A 44 -2.56 9.90 -6.31
CA LEU A 44 -2.52 8.46 -6.16
C LEU A 44 -2.61 8.12 -4.68
N ILE A 45 -3.83 8.19 -4.17
CA ILE A 45 -4.19 7.83 -2.79
C ILE A 45 -4.99 6.54 -2.87
N LEU A 46 -4.34 5.42 -2.60
CA LEU A 46 -5.06 4.20 -2.29
C LEU A 46 -5.49 4.30 -0.84
N ARG A 47 -6.79 4.32 -0.58
CA ARG A 47 -7.31 4.22 0.77
C ARG A 47 -7.09 2.79 1.22
N GLU A 48 -5.92 2.52 1.81
CA GLU A 48 -5.47 1.20 2.24
C GLU A 48 -6.57 0.45 3.01
N CYS A 49 -7.30 1.16 3.87
CA CYS A 49 -8.43 0.62 4.61
C CYS A 49 -9.56 0.13 3.69
N GLU A 50 -9.94 0.88 2.65
CA GLU A 50 -11.00 0.49 1.70
C GLU A 50 -10.57 -0.73 0.88
N PHE A 51 -9.35 -0.71 0.32
CA PHE A 51 -8.82 -1.85 -0.45
C PHE A 51 -8.71 -3.13 0.40
N ARG A 52 -8.21 -3.01 1.64
CA ARG A 52 -8.11 -4.15 2.56
C ARG A 52 -9.47 -4.63 3.03
N PHE A 53 -10.43 -3.72 3.19
CA PHE A 53 -11.79 -4.07 3.55
C PHE A 53 -12.51 -4.81 2.42
N ASP A 54 -12.35 -4.38 1.17
CA ASP A 54 -12.89 -5.10 0.02
C ASP A 54 -12.27 -6.50 -0.12
N SER A 55 -10.96 -6.61 0.11
CA SER A 55 -10.25 -7.90 0.13
C SER A 55 -10.77 -8.81 1.26
N LEU A 56 -10.95 -8.25 2.47
CA LEU A 56 -11.51 -8.97 3.62
C LEU A 56 -12.95 -9.43 3.35
N LYS A 57 -13.78 -8.55 2.78
CA LYS A 57 -15.16 -8.87 2.41
C LYS A 57 -15.22 -10.00 1.39
N THR A 58 -14.35 -9.95 0.37
CA THR A 58 -14.23 -11.01 -0.63
C THR A 58 -13.84 -12.34 0.01
N TYR A 59 -12.85 -12.34 0.91
CA TYR A 59 -12.45 -13.53 1.65
C TYR A 59 -13.60 -14.09 2.50
N LEU A 60 -14.29 -13.25 3.26
CA LEU A 60 -15.38 -13.67 4.13
C LEU A 60 -16.56 -14.26 3.35
N ASN A 61 -16.90 -13.66 2.21
CA ASN A 61 -17.87 -14.25 1.28
C ASN A 61 -17.43 -15.63 0.77
N SER A 62 -16.12 -15.86 0.55
CA SER A 62 -15.61 -17.15 0.08
C SER A 62 -15.70 -18.27 1.12
N ILE A 63 -15.80 -17.92 2.40
CA ILE A 63 -15.90 -18.87 3.52
C ILE A 63 -17.29 -18.85 4.17
N ASP A 64 -18.29 -18.24 3.51
CA ASP A 64 -19.68 -18.12 3.97
C ASP A 64 -19.80 -17.53 5.40
N SER A 65 -18.94 -16.55 5.70
CA SER A 65 -18.84 -15.90 7.00
C SER A 65 -19.15 -14.42 6.90
N SER A 66 -19.72 -13.85 7.96
CA SER A 66 -20.02 -12.42 8.07
C SER A 66 -19.46 -11.84 9.37
N TYR A 67 -18.87 -10.64 9.31
CA TYR A 67 -18.59 -9.87 10.53
C TYR A 67 -19.87 -9.16 11.00
N ALA A 68 -20.12 -9.18 12.30
CA ALA A 68 -21.00 -8.23 12.96
C ALA A 68 -20.12 -7.21 13.69
N PHE A 69 -20.29 -5.93 13.40
CA PHE A 69 -19.77 -4.89 14.29
C PHE A 69 -20.64 -4.90 15.55
N VAL A 70 -20.00 -5.07 16.71
CA VAL A 70 -20.59 -4.81 18.03
C VAL A 70 -20.31 -3.37 18.39
#